data_AF-E5VNQ1-F1
#
_entry.id   AF-E5VNQ1-F1
#
_cell.length_a   1.000
_cell.length_b   1.000
_cell.length_c   1.000
_cell.angle_alpha   90.00
_cell.angle_beta   90.00
_cell.angle_gamma   90.00
#
_symmetry.space_group_name_H-M   'P 1'
#
loop_
_entity.id
_entity.type
_entity.pdbx_description
1 polymer ?
#
loop_
_entity_poly.entity_id
_entity_poly.type
_entity_poly.pdbx_seq_one_letter_code
_entity_poly.pdbx_strand_id
1 'polypeptide(L)'
;MLSFLFPPICPLCAKELLDKGEHICKICSKKQIFIKEPTCYSCGKSMKNQEKEYCSDCRRHPKNFERGMGLCIYQKPVTDSLAAIKYKNERKFAQYYLEEIRKRKYRELLRLKADAVIPVPIHKKREEREGLIRQKSLQRGLQRCWINRCIQRLWKESMIRNHRNN
;
A
#
# COMPACT_ATOMS: atom_id res chain seq x y z
N MET A 1 -5.90 3.91 -31.31
CA MET A 1 -5.04 2.79 -31.76
C MET A 1 -3.59 3.04 -31.27
N LEU A 2 -3.36 2.98 -29.95
CA LEU A 2 -2.07 3.31 -29.28
C LEU A 2 -1.54 2.16 -28.40
N SER A 3 -2.31 1.09 -28.24
CA SER A 3 -2.01 -0.07 -27.40
C SER A 3 -0.95 -1.01 -27.99
N PHE A 4 -0.48 -0.74 -29.21
CA PHE A 4 0.57 -1.53 -29.87
C PHE A 4 1.98 -0.95 -29.66
N LEU A 5 2.09 0.37 -29.40
CA LEU A 5 3.39 1.01 -29.17
C LEU A 5 3.91 0.83 -27.73
N PHE A 6 3.02 0.56 -26.77
CA PHE A 6 3.38 0.38 -25.37
C PHE A 6 2.60 -0.81 -24.80
N PRO A 7 3.18 -2.02 -24.81
CA PRO A 7 2.54 -3.18 -24.22
C PRO A 7 2.22 -2.91 -22.74
N PRO A 8 1.10 -3.42 -22.23
CA PRO A 8 0.79 -3.28 -20.81
C PRO A 8 1.90 -3.93 -19.97
N ILE A 9 2.31 -3.26 -18.89
CA ILE A 9 3.41 -3.70 -18.03
C ILE A 9 2.84 -4.20 -16.70
N CYS A 10 3.35 -5.33 -16.22
CA CYS A 10 3.02 -5.86 -14.91
C CYS A 10 3.45 -4.88 -13.81
N PRO A 11 2.54 -4.40 -12.96
CA PRO A 11 2.86 -3.42 -11.93
C PRO A 11 3.81 -3.96 -10.86
N LEU A 12 3.90 -5.28 -10.69
CA LEU A 12 4.72 -5.92 -9.66
C LEU A 12 6.16 -6.11 -10.12
N CYS A 13 6.38 -6.71 -11.29
CA CYS A 13 7.72 -7.07 -11.77
C CYS A 13 8.23 -6.21 -12.93
N ALA A 14 7.45 -5.24 -13.40
CA ALA A 14 7.77 -4.37 -14.54
C ALA A 14 8.05 -5.12 -15.87
N LYS A 15 7.62 -6.39 -15.99
CA LYS A 15 7.68 -7.15 -17.25
C LYS A 15 6.42 -6.95 -18.08
N GLU A 16 6.54 -7.04 -19.39
CA GLU A 16 5.42 -6.95 -20.33
C GLU A 16 4.36 -8.04 -20.07
N LEU A 17 3.10 -7.67 -20.28
CA LEU A 17 1.95 -8.56 -20.24
C LEU A 17 1.62 -8.95 -21.67
N LEU A 18 1.65 -10.25 -21.93
CA LEU A 18 1.40 -10.83 -23.26
C LEU A 18 -0.11 -10.90 -23.57
N ASP A 19 -0.94 -11.08 -22.53
CA ASP A 19 -2.38 -11.29 -22.66
C ASP A 19 -3.16 -9.99 -22.40
N LYS A 20 -4.00 -9.58 -23.36
CA LYS A 20 -4.88 -8.40 -23.22
C LYS A 20 -5.93 -8.67 -22.13
N GLY A 21 -5.90 -7.90 -21.06
CA GLY A 21 -6.87 -8.00 -19.94
C GLY A 21 -6.28 -8.52 -18.64
N GLU A 22 -5.05 -9.04 -18.64
CA GLU A 22 -4.36 -9.33 -17.38
C GLU A 22 -3.90 -8.02 -16.71
N HIS A 23 -4.07 -7.92 -15.38
CA HIS A 23 -3.56 -6.81 -14.59
C HIS A 23 -2.16 -7.08 -14.02
N ILE A 24 -1.77 -8.35 -13.94
CA ILE A 24 -0.46 -8.84 -13.47
C ILE A 24 -0.07 -10.10 -14.25
N CYS A 25 1.23 -10.37 -14.40
CA CYS A 25 1.66 -11.56 -15.14
C CYS A 25 1.41 -12.85 -14.35
N LYS A 26 1.30 -13.98 -15.07
CA LYS A 26 1.11 -15.34 -14.52
C LYS A 26 2.12 -15.74 -13.43
N ILE A 27 3.33 -15.19 -13.47
CA ILE A 27 4.35 -15.44 -12.44
C ILE A 27 4.01 -14.69 -11.16
N CYS A 28 3.60 -13.41 -11.27
CA CYS A 28 3.27 -12.60 -10.10
C CYS A 28 1.91 -12.96 -9.50
N SER A 29 0.96 -13.47 -10.31
CA SER A 29 -0.34 -13.93 -9.81
C SER A 29 -0.22 -15.14 -8.88
N LYS A 30 0.80 -16.00 -9.08
CA LYS A 30 1.09 -17.14 -8.20
C LYS A 30 1.77 -16.75 -6.88
N LYS A 31 2.26 -15.52 -6.73
CA LYS A 31 2.95 -15.08 -5.50
C LYS A 31 1.94 -14.71 -4.42
N GLN A 32 2.17 -15.16 -3.19
CA GLN A 32 1.42 -14.68 -2.04
C GLN A 32 1.92 -13.28 -1.66
N ILE A 33 1.31 -12.26 -2.25
CA ILE A 33 1.65 -10.85 -1.97
C ILE A 33 0.67 -10.18 -1.02
N PHE A 34 -0.55 -10.68 -0.89
CA PHE A 34 -1.58 -10.07 -0.05
C PHE A 34 -1.51 -10.57 1.39
N ILE A 35 -1.77 -9.68 2.32
CA ILE A 35 -1.92 -10.04 3.73
C ILE A 35 -3.20 -10.85 3.91
N LYS A 36 -3.08 -11.99 4.59
CA LYS A 36 -4.20 -12.84 4.99
C LYS A 36 -4.42 -12.74 6.50
N GLU A 37 -5.65 -13.01 6.90
CA GLU A 37 -6.01 -13.18 8.30
C GLU A 37 -5.33 -14.41 8.91
N PRO A 38 -5.05 -14.39 10.23
CA PRO A 38 -5.35 -13.32 11.18
C PRO A 38 -4.40 -12.12 11.06
N THR A 39 -4.88 -10.91 11.37
CA THR A 39 -4.06 -9.68 11.36
C THR A 39 -4.18 -8.92 12.67
N CYS A 40 -3.11 -8.24 13.08
CA CYS A 40 -3.10 -7.45 14.30
C CYS A 40 -4.12 -6.31 14.20
N TYR A 41 -4.99 -6.18 15.19
CA TYR A 41 -6.03 -5.14 15.20
C TYR A 41 -5.45 -3.72 15.11
N SER A 42 -4.37 -3.44 15.86
CA SER A 42 -3.71 -2.13 15.82
C SER A 42 -2.97 -1.87 14.51
N CYS A 43 -1.98 -2.69 14.10
CA CYS A 43 -1.13 -2.35 12.96
C CYS A 43 -1.50 -2.98 11.60
N GLY A 44 -2.38 -3.99 11.57
CA GLY A 44 -2.75 -4.71 10.35
C GLY A 44 -1.70 -5.71 9.85
N LYS A 45 -0.65 -6.01 10.64
CA LYS A 45 0.38 -7.01 10.32
C LYS A 45 -0.20 -8.43 10.38
N SER A 46 0.15 -9.29 9.43
CA SER A 46 -0.24 -10.72 9.46
C SER A 46 0.31 -11.40 10.71
N MET A 47 -0.52 -12.25 11.32
CA MET A 47 -0.21 -13.01 12.52
C MET A 47 -0.32 -14.50 12.24
N LYS A 48 0.41 -15.31 13.00
CA LYS A 48 0.34 -16.77 12.90
C LYS A 48 -0.73 -17.38 13.81
N ASN A 49 -1.00 -16.74 14.95
CA ASN A 49 -1.95 -17.23 15.94
C ASN A 49 -3.25 -16.42 15.83
N GLN A 50 -4.38 -17.12 15.68
CA GLN A 50 -5.73 -16.55 15.57
C GLN A 50 -6.31 -16.08 16.91
N GLU A 51 -5.85 -16.63 18.04
CA GLU A 51 -6.34 -16.29 19.39
C GLU A 51 -5.81 -14.95 19.90
N LYS A 52 -4.77 -14.41 19.25
CA LYS A 52 -4.14 -13.15 19.67
C LYS A 52 -4.67 -12.01 18.83
N GLU A 53 -5.20 -10.98 19.47
CA GLU A 53 -5.67 -9.76 18.78
C GLU A 53 -4.53 -8.82 18.35
N TYR A 54 -3.44 -8.80 19.12
CA TYR A 54 -2.31 -7.88 18.93
C TYR A 54 -0.97 -8.59 18.72
N CYS A 55 -0.17 -8.08 17.79
CA CYS A 55 1.21 -8.54 17.61
C CYS A 55 2.09 -8.14 18.81
N SER A 56 3.27 -8.77 18.93
CA SER A 56 4.23 -8.46 20.00
C SER A 56 4.71 -7.01 19.94
N ASP A 57 4.97 -6.48 18.74
CA ASP A 57 5.44 -5.10 18.54
C ASP A 57 4.41 -4.08 19.08
N CYS A 58 3.11 -4.28 18.81
CA CYS A 58 2.05 -3.36 19.26
C CYS A 58 1.72 -3.49 20.75
N ARG A 59 1.92 -4.68 21.34
CA ARG A 59 1.76 -4.87 22.79
C ARG A 59 2.86 -4.17 23.58
N ARG A 60 4.10 -4.22 23.08
CA ARG A 60 5.25 -3.54 23.73
C ARG A 60 5.24 -2.03 23.48
N HIS A 61 4.81 -1.62 22.30
CA HIS A 61 4.79 -0.21 21.90
C HIS A 61 3.43 0.12 21.27
N PRO A 62 2.42 0.45 22.10
CA PRO A 62 1.11 0.91 21.64
C PRO A 62 1.25 2.07 20.66
N LYS A 63 0.37 2.13 19.66
CA LYS A 63 0.45 3.12 18.60
C LYS A 63 -0.55 4.25 18.84
N ASN A 64 -0.19 5.46 18.44
CA ASN A 64 -1.05 6.66 18.51
C ASN A 64 -2.13 6.69 17.41
N PHE A 65 -2.66 5.54 17.00
CA PHE A 65 -3.74 5.44 16.03
C PHE A 65 -4.58 4.22 16.36
N GLU A 66 -5.88 4.31 16.07
CA GLU A 66 -6.85 3.28 16.44
C GLU A 66 -6.66 1.99 15.64
N ARG A 67 -6.51 2.11 14.31
CA ARG A 67 -6.48 0.94 13.44
C ARG A 67 -5.63 1.11 12.19
N GLY A 68 -4.93 0.03 11.86
CA GLY A 68 -4.07 -0.11 10.69
C GLY A 68 -4.55 -1.24 9.80
N MET A 69 -4.50 -1.02 8.49
CA MET A 69 -4.86 -2.01 7.48
C MET A 69 -3.76 -2.11 6.46
N GLY A 70 -3.09 -3.25 6.40
CA GLY A 70 -2.13 -3.57 5.35
C GLY A 70 -2.82 -4.31 4.20
N LEU A 71 -2.47 -3.95 2.97
CA LEU A 71 -2.92 -4.67 1.78
C LEU A 71 -1.97 -5.81 1.42
N CYS A 72 -0.67 -5.50 1.36
CA CYS A 72 0.35 -6.40 0.86
C CYS A 72 1.47 -6.64 1.87
N ILE A 73 2.08 -7.81 1.79
CA ILE A 73 3.32 -8.14 2.48
C ILE A 73 4.43 -7.30 1.84
N TYR A 74 5.17 -6.57 2.68
CA TYR A 74 6.21 -5.65 2.23
C TYR A 74 7.51 -6.40 1.92
N GLN A 75 7.50 -7.11 0.80
CA GLN A 75 8.62 -7.87 0.27
C GLN A 75 8.62 -7.78 -1.26
N LYS A 76 9.70 -8.18 -1.93
CA LYS A 76 9.69 -8.28 -3.40
C LYS A 76 8.58 -9.24 -3.86
N PRO A 77 7.82 -8.89 -4.92
CA PRO A 77 8.02 -7.76 -5.83
C PRO A 77 7.34 -6.44 -5.41
N VAL A 78 6.57 -6.43 -4.32
CA VAL A 78 5.77 -5.28 -3.87
C VAL A 78 6.65 -4.09 -3.53
N THR A 79 7.78 -4.28 -2.86
CA THR A 79 8.70 -3.18 -2.51
C THR A 79 9.18 -2.40 -3.73
N ASP A 80 9.50 -3.11 -4.81
CA ASP A 80 10.05 -2.53 -6.04
C ASP A 80 8.97 -1.77 -6.81
N SER A 81 7.77 -2.34 -6.88
CA SER A 81 6.58 -1.69 -7.43
C SER A 81 6.23 -0.39 -6.69
N LEU A 82 6.22 -0.45 -5.36
CA LEU A 82 5.93 0.69 -4.51
C LEU A 82 7.02 1.77 -4.61
N ALA A 83 8.28 1.39 -4.77
CA ALA A 83 9.37 2.32 -5.04
C ALA A 83 9.19 3.02 -6.40
N ALA A 84 8.76 2.29 -7.45
CA ALA A 84 8.47 2.87 -8.76
C ALA A 84 7.33 3.89 -8.69
N ILE A 85 6.29 3.62 -7.90
CA ILE A 85 5.23 4.60 -7.65
C ILE A 85 5.77 5.83 -6.90
N LYS A 86 6.54 5.61 -5.83
CA LYS A 86 7.02 6.64 -4.91
C LYS A 86 8.01 7.61 -5.57
N TYR A 87 8.94 7.08 -6.37
CA TYR A 87 10.08 7.84 -6.88
C TYR A 87 10.11 8.01 -8.40
N LYS A 88 9.46 7.11 -9.16
CA LYS A 88 9.42 7.18 -10.64
C LYS A 88 8.07 7.67 -11.18
N ASN A 89 7.11 7.99 -10.30
CA ASN A 89 5.78 8.48 -10.67
C ASN A 89 5.01 7.52 -11.61
N GLU A 90 5.19 6.21 -11.41
CA GLU A 90 4.48 5.15 -12.17
C GLU A 90 3.00 5.04 -11.78
N ARG A 91 2.18 5.96 -12.29
CA ARG A 91 0.75 6.06 -11.95
C ARG A 91 -0.06 4.83 -12.34
N LYS A 92 0.35 4.13 -13.41
CA LYS A 92 -0.30 2.88 -13.85
C LYS A 92 -0.18 1.80 -12.78
N PHE A 93 0.94 1.75 -12.06
CA PHE A 93 1.14 0.78 -10.97
C PHE A 93 0.27 1.14 -9.77
N ALA A 94 0.11 2.43 -9.48
CA ALA A 94 -0.77 2.90 -8.42
C ALA A 94 -2.23 2.45 -8.64
N GLN A 95 -2.72 2.49 -9.89
CA GLN A 95 -4.09 2.07 -10.22
C GLN A 95 -4.37 0.62 -9.81
N TYR A 96 -3.43 -0.29 -10.07
CA TYR A 96 -3.54 -1.69 -9.65
C TYR A 96 -3.78 -1.82 -8.13
N TYR A 97 -3.00 -1.12 -7.32
CA TYR A 97 -3.17 -1.19 -5.85
C TYR A 97 -4.53 -0.66 -5.38
N LEU A 98 -5.07 0.37 -6.03
CA LEU A 98 -6.38 0.91 -5.69
C LEU A 98 -7.50 -0.07 -6.02
N GLU A 99 -7.40 -0.72 -7.17
CA GLU A 99 -8.34 -1.78 -7.57
C GLU A 99 -8.30 -2.93 -6.56
N GLU A 100 -7.11 -3.33 -6.12
CA GLU A 100 -6.95 -4.39 -5.12
C GLU A 100 -7.42 -3.99 -3.72
N ILE A 101 -7.25 -2.72 -3.32
CA ILE A 101 -7.84 -2.15 -2.09
C ILE A 101 -9.36 -2.18 -2.17
N ARG A 102 -9.94 -1.71 -3.28
CA ARG A 102 -11.40 -1.75 -3.48
C ARG A 102 -11.90 -3.20 -3.43
N LYS A 103 -11.19 -4.14 -4.06
CA LYS A 103 -11.61 -5.54 -4.09
C LYS A 103 -11.56 -6.20 -2.70
N ARG A 104 -10.53 -5.93 -1.90
CA ARG A 104 -10.26 -6.68 -0.66
C ARG A 104 -10.66 -5.96 0.62
N LYS A 105 -10.64 -4.63 0.61
CA LYS A 105 -10.79 -3.82 1.82
C LYS A 105 -12.03 -2.95 1.83
N TYR A 106 -12.77 -2.85 0.73
CA TYR A 106 -13.93 -1.95 0.62
C TYR A 106 -14.92 -2.04 1.79
N ARG A 107 -15.28 -3.25 2.25
CA ARG A 107 -16.16 -3.41 3.41
C ARG A 107 -15.56 -2.88 4.71
N GLU A 108 -14.28 -3.15 4.97
CA GLU A 108 -13.57 -2.61 6.14
C GLU A 108 -13.49 -1.08 6.06
N LEU A 109 -13.27 -0.52 4.87
CA LEU A 109 -13.18 0.92 4.64
C LEU A 109 -14.52 1.63 4.85
N LEU A 110 -15.61 1.05 4.35
CA LEU A 110 -16.96 1.59 4.58
C LEU A 110 -17.30 1.64 6.08
N ARG A 111 -16.87 0.65 6.85
CA ARG A 111 -17.10 0.60 8.30
C ARG A 111 -16.39 1.69 9.08
N LEU A 112 -15.30 2.27 8.54
CA LEU A 112 -14.60 3.37 9.19
C LEU A 112 -15.45 4.64 9.26
N LYS A 113 -16.45 4.80 8.37
CA LYS A 113 -17.23 6.04 8.22
C LYS A 113 -16.34 7.29 8.18
N ALA A 114 -15.22 7.20 7.47
CA ALA A 114 -14.22 8.27 7.46
C ALA A 114 -14.76 9.51 6.73
N ASP A 115 -14.68 10.67 7.38
CA ASP A 115 -15.09 11.96 6.81
C ASP A 115 -14.11 12.46 5.74
N ALA A 116 -12.84 12.07 5.85
CA ALA A 116 -11.77 12.51 4.97
C ALA A 116 -10.68 11.46 4.75
N VAL A 117 -10.01 11.56 3.61
CA VAL A 117 -8.81 10.79 3.29
C VAL A 117 -7.65 11.78 3.12
N ILE A 118 -6.70 11.73 4.05
CA ILE A 118 -5.54 12.64 4.07
C ILE A 118 -4.30 11.89 3.54
N PRO A 119 -3.62 12.40 2.50
CA PRO A 119 -2.36 11.84 2.03
C PRO A 119 -1.27 12.10 3.07
N VAL A 120 -0.41 11.11 3.30
CA VAL A 120 0.83 11.36 4.05
C VAL A 120 1.94 11.68 3.05
N PRO A 121 2.51 12.90 3.05
CA PRO A 121 3.50 13.31 2.08
C PRO A 121 4.81 12.53 2.26
N ILE A 122 5.51 12.34 1.14
CA ILE A 122 6.79 11.61 1.08
C ILE A 122 7.99 12.55 1.28
N HIS A 123 7.84 13.83 0.93
CA HIS A 123 8.89 14.84 1.03
C HIS A 123 8.32 16.09 1.71
N LYS A 124 9.07 16.69 2.64
CA LYS A 124 8.69 17.91 3.37
C LYS A 124 8.26 19.05 2.43
N LYS A 125 8.97 19.25 1.32
CA LYS A 125 8.66 20.28 0.30
C LYS A 125 7.31 20.08 -0.45
N ARG A 126 6.59 18.97 -0.24
CA ARG A 126 5.25 18.78 -0.81
C ARG A 126 4.12 19.27 0.09
N GLU A 127 4.38 19.56 1.37
CA GLU A 127 3.39 20.05 2.33
C GLU A 127 2.81 21.41 1.90
N GLU A 128 3.63 22.29 1.32
CA GLU A 128 3.23 23.64 0.88
C GLU A 128 2.18 23.63 -0.24
N ARG A 129 2.14 22.59 -1.09
CA ARG A 129 1.13 22.46 -2.15
C ARG A 129 -0.17 21.80 -1.69
N GLU A 130 -0.21 21.21 -0.49
CA GLU A 130 -1.34 20.40 -0.02
C GLU A 130 -2.44 21.21 0.68
N GLY A 131 -2.15 22.44 1.14
CA GLY A 131 -3.19 23.38 1.60
C GLY A 131 -4.26 23.67 0.53
N LEU A 132 -3.93 23.48 -0.75
CA LEU A 132 -4.82 23.69 -1.91
C LEU A 132 -5.72 22.48 -2.24
N ILE A 133 -5.52 21.30 -1.63
CA ILE A 133 -6.30 20.08 -1.92
C ILE A 133 -7.39 19.86 -0.84
N ARG A 134 -7.78 20.90 -0.10
CA ARG A 134 -8.91 20.83 0.83
C ARG A 134 -10.28 20.71 0.12
N GLN A 135 -10.31 20.84 -1.22
CA GLN A 135 -11.55 20.93 -2.02
C GLN A 135 -11.60 20.07 -3.31
N LYS A 136 -10.71 19.09 -3.53
CA LYS A 136 -10.76 18.24 -4.75
C LYS A 136 -11.00 16.77 -4.44
N SER A 137 -12.27 16.39 -4.58
CA SER A 137 -12.87 15.05 -4.76
C SER A 137 -12.09 13.82 -4.23
N LEU A 138 -12.74 13.11 -3.30
CA LEU A 138 -12.33 11.86 -2.64
C LEU A 138 -11.66 10.84 -3.58
N GLN A 139 -12.11 10.76 -4.85
CA GLN A 139 -11.54 9.87 -5.87
C GLN A 139 -10.08 10.19 -6.27
N ARG A 140 -9.71 11.47 -6.42
CA ARG A 140 -8.33 11.85 -6.81
C ARG A 140 -7.36 11.76 -5.62
N GLY A 141 -7.87 12.03 -4.41
CA GLY A 141 -7.14 11.80 -3.17
C GLY A 141 -6.80 10.31 -3.00
N LEU A 142 -7.75 9.41 -3.24
CA LEU A 142 -7.56 7.97 -3.08
C LEU A 142 -6.32 7.45 -3.82
N GLN A 143 -6.10 7.87 -5.07
CA GLN A 143 -4.99 7.41 -5.90
C GLN A 143 -3.60 7.75 -5.35
N ARG A 144 -3.48 8.87 -4.62
CA ARG A 144 -2.23 9.35 -4.01
C ARG A 144 -2.09 8.95 -2.54
N CYS A 145 -3.20 8.81 -1.81
CA CYS A 145 -3.21 8.67 -0.36
C CYS A 145 -2.96 7.24 0.13
N TRP A 146 -3.47 6.23 -0.57
CA TRP A 146 -3.56 4.88 -0.02
C TRP A 146 -2.26 4.10 -0.07
N ILE A 147 -1.42 4.39 -1.06
CA ILE A 147 -0.14 3.71 -1.24
C ILE A 147 0.84 4.07 -0.11
N ASN A 148 0.72 5.26 0.48
CA ASN A 148 1.65 5.70 1.53
C ASN A 148 1.37 5.08 2.90
N ARG A 149 0.14 4.65 3.23
CA ARG A 149 -0.14 4.07 4.55
C ARG A 149 0.39 2.63 4.69
N CYS A 150 0.44 1.86 3.61
CA CYS A 150 1.16 0.56 3.57
C CYS A 150 2.69 0.71 3.71
N ILE A 151 3.28 1.85 3.33
CA ILE A 151 4.73 2.00 3.18
C ILE A 151 5.39 2.73 4.35
N GLN A 152 4.78 3.81 4.87
CA GLN A 152 5.55 4.71 5.73
C GLN A 152 5.88 4.14 7.11
N ARG A 153 5.07 3.24 7.67
CA ARG A 153 5.32 2.77 9.05
C ARG A 153 6.22 1.53 9.15
N LEU A 154 6.37 0.76 8.06
CA LEU A 154 7.42 -0.26 8.01
C LEU A 154 8.82 0.36 7.91
N TRP A 155 8.94 1.57 7.37
CA TRP A 155 10.24 2.22 7.20
C TRP A 155 10.81 2.79 8.52
N LYS A 156 9.97 3.40 9.38
CA LYS A 156 10.45 3.95 10.68
C LYS A 156 10.86 2.85 11.68
N GLU A 157 10.22 1.68 11.68
CA GLU A 157 10.49 0.63 12.68
C GLU A 157 11.53 -0.42 12.25
N SER A 158 11.83 -0.52 10.95
CA SER A 158 12.87 -1.45 10.44
C SER A 158 14.26 -0.83 10.46
N MET A 159 14.37 0.49 10.22
CA MET A 159 15.67 1.18 10.17
C MET A 159 16.26 1.44 11.57
N ILE A 160 15.43 1.62 12.60
CA ILE A 160 15.89 1.80 14.00
C ILE A 160 16.39 0.47 14.62
N ARG A 161 16.01 -0.68 14.06
CA ARG A 161 16.47 -2.00 14.53
C ARG A 161 17.81 -2.44 13.91
N ASN A 162 18.13 -2.00 12.69
CA ASN A 162 19.38 -2.40 12.01
C ASN A 162 20.61 -1.53 12.33
N HIS A 163 20.46 -0.41 13.07
CA HIS A 163 21.59 0.42 13.54
C HIS A 163 21.96 0.19 15.01
N ARG A 164 21.46 -0.88 15.64
CA ARG A 164 21.85 -1.28 17.01
C ARG A 164 22.59 -2.61 17.09
N ASN A 165 22.82 -3.28 15.96
CA ASN A 165 23.53 -4.56 15.86
C ASN A 165 24.66 -4.53 14.81
N ASN A 166 25.36 -3.40 14.68
CA ASN A 166 26.69 -3.37 14.05
C ASN A 166 27.57 -2.37 14.80
#